data_AF-A0A1H9DZX6-F1
#
_entry.id   AF-A0A1H9DZX6-F1
#
_cell.length_a   1.000
_cell.length_b   1.000
_cell.length_c   1.000
_cell.angle_alpha   90.00
_cell.angle_beta   90.00
_cell.angle_gamma   90.00
#
_symmetry.space_group_name_H-M   'P 1'
#
loop_
_entity.id
_entity.type
_entity.pdbx_description
1 polymer ?
#
loop_
_entity_poly.entity_id
_entity_poly.type
_entity_poly.pdbx_seq_one_letter_code
_entity_poly.pdbx_strand_id
1 'polypeptide(L)'
;MSFQIALSGLNAAVSDLNVTANNLANVGTTGFKQSRAEFADIFPISAYGTAAAATGAGVYTSRVAQQFDQGNVSATGNSLDMAISGDGFFTVSDNGALAYTRNGSFSTDTSGYVVTSTGSRLQVFPALSNGNFDTANLSDLQLSTSTNPPKATTGISADFNLPANATQPSNTTFDATDATSYNQSTAVTVYDSLGVAHQASLYFVKNATANSWDVHTQIDGTDAGTATLTYDSAGALTTPAGGTVAMAFTSSNGSANLAVNLNVADSTQYGNSFSSSSTQDGYATGQLTTISIDSEGVVSARYTNGQATPLGQVALTRFASNQGLQQLGSNTWAATYASGSPQVGAAGSPGFGAVQSGSLEDSNVDVTAQLVHMITAQRNYQANAKMISTSDEITQTIINLR
;
A
#
# COMPACT_ATOMS: atom_id res chain seq x y z
N MET A 1 44.40 -20.79 -37.50
CA MET A 1 43.08 -20.14 -37.66
C MET A 1 41.97 -20.87 -36.89
N SER A 2 41.94 -22.21 -36.88
CA SER A 2 40.99 -23.02 -36.05
C SER A 2 41.07 -22.72 -34.54
N PHE A 3 42.26 -22.51 -34.00
CA PHE A 3 42.48 -22.29 -32.56
C PHE A 3 41.76 -21.05 -32.01
N GLN A 4 41.82 -19.91 -32.71
CA GLN A 4 41.17 -18.66 -32.25
C GLN A 4 39.64 -18.77 -32.26
N ILE A 5 39.07 -19.44 -33.27
CA ILE A 5 37.64 -19.71 -33.37
C ILE A 5 37.20 -20.59 -32.18
N ALA A 6 37.92 -21.69 -31.92
CA ALA A 6 37.64 -22.59 -30.80
C ALA A 6 37.80 -21.91 -29.43
N LEU A 7 38.82 -21.05 -29.26
CA LEU A 7 39.02 -20.26 -28.04
C LEU A 7 37.88 -19.26 -27.81
N SER A 8 37.40 -18.60 -28.87
CA SER A 8 36.27 -17.68 -28.79
C SER A 8 34.98 -18.39 -28.35
N GLY A 9 34.72 -19.60 -28.90
CA GLY A 9 33.61 -20.45 -28.48
C GLY A 9 33.75 -20.97 -27.05
N LEU A 10 34.97 -21.27 -26.60
CA LEU A 10 35.25 -21.66 -25.21
C LEU A 10 34.90 -20.52 -24.24
N ASN A 11 35.32 -19.29 -24.52
CA ASN A 11 35.03 -18.12 -23.70
C ASN A 11 33.53 -17.79 -23.64
N ALA A 12 32.82 -17.93 -24.77
CA ALA A 12 31.38 -17.77 -24.82
C ALA A 12 30.67 -18.82 -23.94
N ALA A 13 31.09 -20.10 -24.01
CA ALA A 13 30.54 -21.16 -23.17
C ALA A 13 30.80 -20.93 -21.67
N VAL A 14 31.99 -20.43 -21.29
CA VAL A 14 32.28 -20.03 -19.90
C VAL A 14 31.37 -18.89 -19.43
N SER A 15 31.13 -17.89 -20.29
CA SER A 15 30.21 -16.79 -19.97
C SER A 15 28.80 -17.30 -19.73
N ASP A 16 28.31 -18.22 -20.57
CA ASP A 16 26.99 -18.85 -20.44
C ASP A 16 26.86 -19.65 -19.12
N LEU A 17 27.91 -20.42 -18.78
CA LEU A 17 27.98 -21.16 -17.52
C LEU A 17 27.95 -20.23 -16.31
N ASN A 18 28.68 -19.12 -16.34
CA ASN A 18 28.70 -18.15 -15.24
C ASN A 18 27.32 -17.50 -15.03
N VAL A 19 26.63 -17.14 -16.12
CA VAL A 19 25.28 -16.56 -16.05
C VAL A 19 24.27 -17.59 -15.51
N THR A 20 24.31 -18.83 -16.02
CA THR A 20 23.45 -19.92 -15.56
C THR A 20 23.69 -20.26 -14.09
N ALA A 21 24.95 -20.30 -13.65
CA ALA A 21 25.33 -20.54 -12.26
C ALA A 21 24.83 -19.42 -11.34
N ASN A 22 24.92 -18.16 -11.79
CA ASN A 22 24.41 -17.02 -11.03
C ASN A 22 22.88 -17.08 -10.89
N ASN A 23 22.15 -17.43 -11.96
CA ASN A 23 20.70 -17.62 -11.90
C ASN A 23 20.32 -18.69 -10.87
N LEU A 24 21.00 -19.85 -10.92
CA LEU A 24 20.73 -20.95 -9.99
C LEU A 24 21.04 -20.58 -8.54
N ALA A 25 22.11 -19.83 -8.30
CA ALA A 25 22.47 -19.38 -6.95
C ALA A 25 21.43 -18.43 -6.35
N ASN A 26 20.72 -17.65 -7.17
CA ASN A 26 19.73 -16.66 -6.75
C ASN A 26 18.27 -17.13 -6.92
N VAL A 27 18.02 -18.43 -7.06
CA VAL A 27 16.65 -18.97 -7.16
C VAL A 27 15.81 -18.68 -5.91
N GLY A 28 16.43 -18.70 -4.73
CA GLY A 28 15.74 -18.40 -3.46
C GLY A 28 15.65 -16.90 -3.14
N THR A 29 16.16 -16.03 -4.01
CA THR A 29 16.24 -14.60 -3.75
C THR A 29 14.99 -13.89 -4.25
N THR A 30 14.26 -13.27 -3.33
CA THR A 30 13.06 -12.46 -3.62
C THR A 30 13.35 -11.33 -4.59
N GLY A 31 12.50 -11.19 -5.61
CA GLY A 31 12.59 -10.14 -6.63
C GLY A 31 13.77 -10.29 -7.60
N PHE A 32 14.46 -11.44 -7.60
CA PHE A 32 15.56 -11.68 -8.54
C PHE A 32 15.03 -11.88 -9.98
N LYS A 33 15.76 -11.29 -10.94
CA LYS A 33 15.46 -11.37 -12.37
C LYS A 33 16.60 -12.09 -13.08
N GLN A 34 16.28 -13.25 -13.66
CA GLN A 34 17.24 -14.12 -14.34
C GLN A 34 17.95 -13.38 -15.47
N SER A 35 19.22 -13.71 -15.69
CA SER A 35 20.05 -13.16 -16.75
C SER A 35 20.26 -14.18 -17.87
N ARG A 36 20.47 -13.70 -19.09
CA ARG A 36 20.80 -14.52 -20.26
C ARG A 36 22.01 -13.95 -20.99
N ALA A 37 22.97 -14.79 -21.32
CA ALA A 37 24.07 -14.43 -22.22
C ALA A 37 23.58 -14.40 -23.68
N GLU A 38 23.85 -13.31 -24.38
CA GLU A 38 23.56 -13.12 -25.78
C GLU A 38 24.87 -13.08 -26.57
N PHE A 39 24.91 -13.85 -27.66
CA PHE A 39 26.12 -14.04 -28.46
C PHE A 39 25.94 -13.46 -29.86
N ALA A 40 27.03 -12.95 -30.43
CA ALA A 40 27.10 -12.49 -31.81
C ALA A 40 28.29 -13.15 -32.52
N ASP A 41 28.14 -13.42 -33.81
CA ASP A 41 29.20 -13.96 -34.63
C ASP A 41 30.23 -12.86 -34.99
N ILE A 42 31.46 -13.29 -35.25
CA ILE A 42 32.51 -12.42 -35.76
C ILE A 42 32.69 -12.75 -37.23
N PHE A 43 32.44 -11.77 -38.10
CA PHE A 43 32.64 -11.94 -39.54
C PHE A 43 33.77 -11.02 -40.05
N PRO A 44 34.84 -11.55 -40.66
CA PRO A 44 35.90 -10.73 -41.21
C PRO A 44 35.42 -10.06 -42.51
N ILE A 45 35.25 -8.73 -42.50
CA ILE A 45 35.00 -7.95 -43.72
C ILE A 45 36.35 -7.73 -44.41
N SER A 46 36.53 -8.28 -45.61
CA SER A 46 37.71 -7.99 -46.43
C SER A 46 37.62 -6.55 -46.96
N ALA A 47 38.76 -5.83 -46.99
CA ALA A 47 38.84 -4.45 -47.46
C ALA A 47 38.42 -4.24 -48.94
N TYR A 48 38.21 -5.33 -49.68
CA TYR A 48 37.84 -5.33 -51.11
C TYR A 48 36.43 -5.89 -51.38
N GLY A 49 35.60 -6.09 -50.35
CA GLY A 49 34.16 -6.38 -50.52
C GLY A 49 33.81 -7.76 -51.09
N THR A 50 34.78 -8.65 -51.31
CA THR A 50 34.55 -10.03 -51.75
C THR A 50 34.24 -10.92 -50.54
N ALA A 51 32.99 -10.86 -50.06
CA ALA A 51 32.51 -11.65 -48.92
C ALA A 51 32.19 -13.13 -49.28
N ALA A 52 32.19 -13.50 -50.57
CA ALA A 52 31.69 -14.80 -51.02
C ALA A 52 32.51 -16.03 -50.56
N ALA A 53 33.75 -15.85 -50.06
CA ALA A 53 34.64 -16.94 -49.64
C ALA A 53 35.19 -16.78 -48.21
N ALA A 54 34.70 -15.81 -47.42
CA ALA A 54 35.18 -15.59 -46.06
C ALA A 54 34.52 -16.57 -45.08
N THR A 55 35.33 -17.33 -44.36
CA THR A 55 34.87 -18.18 -43.24
C THR A 55 34.69 -17.34 -41.99
N GLY A 56 33.68 -17.64 -41.16
CA GLY A 56 33.45 -16.97 -39.88
C GLY A 56 34.67 -17.02 -38.95
N ALA A 57 34.84 -15.97 -38.15
CA ALA A 57 35.99 -15.76 -37.27
C ALA A 57 35.71 -16.07 -35.79
N GLY A 58 34.56 -16.68 -35.49
CA GLY A 58 34.18 -17.12 -34.15
C GLY A 58 32.98 -16.39 -33.58
N VAL A 59 32.90 -16.34 -32.26
CA VAL A 59 31.76 -15.80 -31.50
C VAL A 59 32.26 -14.97 -30.31
N TYR A 60 31.50 -13.97 -29.90
CA TYR A 60 31.74 -13.26 -28.64
C TYR A 60 30.43 -13.02 -27.89
N THR A 61 30.53 -12.83 -26.58
CA THR A 61 29.40 -12.43 -25.74
C THR A 61 29.10 -10.95 -26.02
N SER A 62 27.98 -10.69 -26.68
CA SER A 62 27.54 -9.33 -27.02
C SER A 62 27.03 -8.61 -25.78
N ARG A 63 26.20 -9.28 -24.96
CA ARG A 63 25.59 -8.71 -23.76
C ARG A 63 25.13 -9.81 -22.81
N VAL A 64 24.98 -9.46 -21.53
CA VAL A 64 24.19 -10.22 -20.56
C VAL A 64 22.91 -9.42 -20.28
N ALA A 65 21.75 -9.94 -20.69
CA ALA A 65 20.46 -9.26 -20.60
C ALA A 65 19.61 -9.85 -19.47
N GLN A 66 19.00 -9.01 -18.63
CA GLN A 66 18.08 -9.46 -17.58
C GLN A 66 16.69 -9.70 -18.15
N GLN A 67 15.99 -10.72 -17.68
CA GLN A 67 14.61 -11.01 -18.07
C GLN A 67 13.69 -10.51 -16.95
N PHE A 68 12.88 -9.50 -17.26
CA PHE A 68 12.04 -8.80 -16.27
C PHE A 68 10.66 -9.43 -16.05
N ASP A 69 10.42 -10.62 -16.61
CA ASP A 69 9.15 -11.34 -16.46
C ASP A 69 8.77 -11.55 -14.99
N GLN A 70 7.47 -11.49 -14.71
CA GLN A 70 6.90 -11.62 -13.38
C GLN A 70 7.23 -13.00 -12.78
N GLY A 71 7.78 -13.02 -11.56
CA GLY A 71 7.94 -14.23 -10.77
C GLY A 71 6.64 -14.67 -10.10
N ASN A 72 6.64 -15.84 -9.49
CA ASN A 72 5.51 -16.29 -8.67
C ASN A 72 5.32 -15.35 -7.46
N VAL A 73 4.08 -15.09 -7.06
CA VAL A 73 3.79 -14.28 -5.86
C VAL A 73 3.41 -15.20 -4.72
N SER A 74 4.22 -15.24 -3.66
CA SER A 74 4.02 -16.08 -2.49
C SER A 74 3.55 -15.25 -1.30
N ALA A 75 2.55 -15.74 -0.56
CA ALA A 75 2.03 -15.05 0.62
C ALA A 75 2.97 -15.27 1.82
N THR A 76 3.30 -14.20 2.54
CA THR A 76 4.15 -14.23 3.74
C THR A 76 3.37 -13.94 5.02
N GLY A 77 2.24 -13.23 4.91
CA GLY A 77 1.42 -12.82 6.06
C GLY A 77 1.93 -11.58 6.82
N ASN A 78 3.08 -11.02 6.45
CA ASN A 78 3.60 -9.76 6.99
C ASN A 78 3.11 -8.59 6.14
N SER A 79 2.41 -7.61 6.72
CA SER A 79 1.79 -6.54 5.93
C SER A 79 2.79 -5.66 5.17
N LEU A 80 4.01 -5.50 5.69
CA LEU A 80 5.08 -4.72 5.04
C LEU A 80 5.76 -5.45 3.89
N ASP A 81 5.54 -6.76 3.75
CA ASP A 81 5.97 -7.48 2.57
C ASP A 81 5.01 -7.16 1.43
N MET A 82 5.55 -6.58 0.36
CA MET A 82 4.77 -6.13 -0.80
C MET A 82 5.29 -6.76 -2.08
N ALA A 83 4.37 -7.27 -2.90
CA ALA A 83 4.68 -7.69 -4.27
C ALA A 83 3.98 -6.75 -5.26
N ILE A 84 4.61 -6.52 -6.41
CA ILE A 84 3.97 -5.81 -7.52
C ILE A 84 3.43 -6.88 -8.46
N SER A 85 2.14 -6.81 -8.77
CA SER A 85 1.51 -7.62 -9.82
C SER A 85 1.40 -6.80 -11.10
N GLY A 86 2.35 -7.01 -12.01
CA GLY A 86 2.44 -6.30 -13.29
C GLY A 86 3.72 -5.47 -13.44
N ASP A 87 3.64 -4.37 -14.20
CA ASP A 87 4.78 -3.53 -14.53
C ASP A 87 5.07 -2.46 -13.45
N GLY A 88 6.35 -2.12 -13.28
CA GLY A 88 6.80 -1.14 -12.31
C GLY A 88 7.89 -1.67 -11.38
N PHE A 89 8.49 -0.76 -10.63
CA PHE A 89 9.48 -1.03 -9.58
C PHE A 89 9.12 -0.19 -8.37
N PHE A 90 9.36 -0.70 -7.17
CA PHE A 90 9.35 0.13 -5.97
C PHE A 90 10.44 1.18 -6.08
N THR A 91 10.08 2.42 -5.76
CA THR A 91 11.01 3.54 -5.72
C THR A 91 11.58 3.63 -4.31
N VAL A 92 12.89 3.53 -4.16
CA VAL A 92 13.58 3.62 -2.87
C VAL A 92 14.64 4.72 -2.89
N SER A 93 14.87 5.37 -1.77
CA SER A 93 15.91 6.37 -1.58
C SER A 93 17.09 5.73 -0.85
N ASP A 94 18.24 5.68 -1.51
CA ASP A 94 19.52 5.33 -0.92
C ASP A 94 20.32 6.61 -0.66
N ASN A 95 20.32 7.08 0.59
CA ASN A 95 21.01 8.29 1.02
C ASN A 95 20.67 9.55 0.17
N GLY A 96 19.42 9.64 -0.31
CA GLY A 96 18.92 10.74 -1.15
C GLY A 96 19.01 10.49 -2.66
N ALA A 97 19.71 9.45 -3.11
CA ALA A 97 19.68 9.00 -4.49
C ALA A 97 18.54 7.99 -4.71
N LEU A 98 17.79 8.13 -5.80
CA LEU A 98 16.73 7.18 -6.12
C LEU A 98 17.30 5.90 -6.74
N ALA A 99 16.89 4.76 -6.19
CA ALA A 99 17.10 3.43 -6.73
C ALA A 99 15.75 2.72 -6.87
N TYR A 100 15.75 1.65 -7.66
CA TYR A 100 14.54 0.94 -8.03
C TYR A 100 14.69 -0.53 -7.68
N THR A 101 13.64 -1.16 -7.16
CA THR A 101 13.69 -2.58 -6.80
C THR A 101 12.36 -3.30 -7.04
N ARG A 102 12.44 -4.61 -7.30
CA ARG A 102 11.31 -5.54 -7.30
C ARG A 102 11.21 -6.30 -5.99
N ASN A 103 12.24 -6.26 -5.16
CA ASN A 103 12.22 -6.88 -3.85
C ASN A 103 11.41 -5.98 -2.89
N GLY A 104 10.24 -6.45 -2.48
CA GLY A 104 9.41 -5.75 -1.50
C GLY A 104 9.46 -6.34 -0.09
N SER A 105 10.56 -7.00 0.29
CA SER A 105 10.83 -7.35 1.68
C SER A 105 11.21 -6.09 2.47
N PHE A 106 10.21 -5.38 3.01
CA PHE A 106 10.43 -4.16 3.78
C PHE A 106 10.32 -4.40 5.28
N SER A 107 11.08 -3.63 6.05
CA SER A 107 11.04 -3.60 7.51
C SER A 107 11.04 -2.16 8.01
N THR A 108 10.76 -1.98 9.30
CA THR A 108 10.77 -0.66 9.93
C THR A 108 12.08 -0.42 10.64
N ASP A 109 12.71 0.73 10.43
CA ASP A 109 13.87 1.13 11.22
C ASP A 109 13.48 1.73 12.59
N THR A 110 14.46 2.08 13.41
CA THR A 110 14.24 2.66 14.76
C THR A 110 13.60 4.05 14.72
N SER A 111 13.68 4.75 13.59
CA SER A 111 13.06 6.05 13.36
C SER A 111 11.67 5.92 12.72
N GLY A 112 11.19 4.69 12.50
CA GLY A 112 9.89 4.38 11.90
C GLY A 112 9.88 4.43 10.38
N TYR A 113 11.02 4.64 9.69
CA TYR A 113 11.05 4.59 8.23
C TYR A 113 10.90 3.15 7.73
N VAL A 114 10.16 2.99 6.64
CA VAL A 114 10.06 1.71 5.93
C VAL A 114 11.26 1.57 5.02
N VAL A 115 12.11 0.59 5.33
CA VAL A 115 13.40 0.37 4.69
C VAL A 115 13.50 -1.02 4.09
N THR A 116 14.33 -1.13 3.06
CA THR A 116 14.80 -2.41 2.52
C THR A 116 15.85 -3.04 3.46
N SER A 117 16.25 -4.28 3.21
CA SER A 117 17.33 -4.96 3.95
C SER A 117 18.68 -4.24 3.87
N THR A 118 18.90 -3.39 2.86
CA THR A 118 20.10 -2.54 2.71
C THR A 118 19.97 -1.17 3.38
N GLY A 119 18.81 -0.84 3.96
CA GLY A 119 18.55 0.44 4.62
C GLY A 119 18.01 1.54 3.69
N SER A 120 17.79 1.26 2.41
CA SER A 120 17.18 2.22 1.47
C SER A 120 15.69 2.40 1.80
N ARG A 121 15.20 3.64 1.82
CA ARG A 121 13.86 4.00 2.31
C ARG A 121 12.83 3.99 1.20
N LEU A 122 11.68 3.35 1.43
CA LEU A 122 10.58 3.32 0.48
C LEU A 122 9.98 4.73 0.26
N GLN A 123 9.80 5.10 -1.00
CA GLN A 123 9.17 6.36 -1.39
C GLN A 123 7.66 6.20 -1.57
N VAL A 124 6.93 7.19 -1.08
CA VAL A 124 5.48 7.31 -1.21
C VAL A 124 5.09 8.71 -1.66
N PHE A 125 3.92 8.83 -2.25
CA PHE A 125 3.20 10.09 -2.36
C PHE A 125 2.57 10.42 -1.00
N PRO A 126 2.93 11.55 -0.37
CA PRO A 126 2.41 11.89 0.95
C PRO A 126 0.91 12.18 0.91
N ALA A 127 0.21 11.80 1.98
CA ALA A 127 -1.20 12.11 2.15
C ALA A 127 -1.41 13.62 2.38
N LEU A 128 -2.39 14.19 1.68
CA LEU A 128 -2.85 15.56 1.84
C LEU A 128 -4.04 15.60 2.82
N SER A 129 -4.27 16.77 3.44
CA SER A 129 -5.37 16.98 4.42
C SER A 129 -6.77 16.80 3.84
N ASN A 130 -6.92 16.76 2.52
CA ASN A 130 -8.17 16.52 1.80
C ASN A 130 -8.44 15.04 1.48
N GLY A 131 -7.58 14.12 1.95
CA GLY A 131 -7.69 12.69 1.65
C GLY A 131 -7.14 12.26 0.29
N ASN A 132 -6.55 13.17 -0.50
CA ASN A 132 -5.81 12.83 -1.72
C ASN A 132 -4.30 12.69 -1.42
N PHE A 133 -3.51 12.35 -2.45
CA PHE A 133 -2.05 12.22 -2.36
C PHE A 133 -1.36 13.25 -3.25
N ASP A 134 -0.24 13.80 -2.78
CA ASP A 134 0.63 14.64 -3.62
C ASP A 134 1.41 13.77 -4.60
N THR A 135 0.92 13.65 -5.83
CA THR A 135 1.58 12.88 -6.89
C THR A 135 2.74 13.61 -7.56
N ALA A 136 3.01 14.87 -7.19
CA ALA A 136 4.11 15.65 -7.75
C ALA A 136 5.41 15.47 -6.97
N ASN A 137 5.34 15.13 -5.68
CA ASN A 137 6.49 15.00 -4.80
C ASN A 137 6.56 13.62 -4.15
N LEU A 138 7.78 13.13 -3.97
CA LEU A 138 8.06 11.90 -3.23
C LEU A 138 8.56 12.23 -1.83
N SER A 139 8.16 11.41 -0.86
CA SER A 139 8.65 11.47 0.51
C SER A 139 8.94 10.07 1.03
N ASP A 140 9.87 9.96 1.98
CA ASP A 140 10.13 8.71 2.69
C ASP A 140 8.87 8.27 3.45
N LEU A 141 8.46 7.01 3.29
CA LEU A 141 7.40 6.44 4.11
C LEU A 141 7.88 6.28 5.54
N GLN A 142 7.27 7.04 6.45
CA GLN A 142 7.52 6.97 7.87
C GLN A 142 6.27 6.54 8.61
N LEU A 143 6.38 5.43 9.34
CA LEU A 143 5.38 4.92 10.24
C LEU A 143 5.58 5.63 11.58
N SER A 144 4.77 6.63 11.84
CA SER A 144 4.72 7.23 13.18
C SER A 144 4.00 6.26 14.12
N THR A 145 4.69 5.81 15.17
CA THR A 145 4.10 5.05 16.28
C THR A 145 3.33 5.95 17.26
N SER A 146 3.16 7.23 16.92
CA SER A 146 2.36 8.15 17.71
C SER A 146 0.91 7.69 17.80
N THR A 147 0.28 8.00 18.93
CA THR A 147 -1.13 7.74 19.11
C THR A 147 -1.93 8.60 18.14
N ASN A 148 -3.03 8.05 17.63
CA ASN A 148 -4.02 8.86 16.95
C ASN A 148 -4.64 9.81 17.98
N PRO A 149 -4.52 11.14 17.81
CA PRO A 149 -5.09 12.10 18.76
C PRO A 149 -6.62 11.96 18.76
N PRO A 150 -7.27 12.20 19.91
CA PRO A 150 -8.72 12.14 19.98
C PRO A 150 -9.36 13.24 19.12
N LYS A 151 -10.60 13.01 18.71
CA LYS A 151 -11.44 14.01 18.08
C LYS A 151 -12.68 14.22 18.94
N ALA A 152 -12.88 15.45 19.39
CA ALA A 152 -14.10 15.83 20.11
C ALA A 152 -15.32 15.62 19.20
N THR A 153 -16.41 15.12 19.76
CA THR A 153 -17.68 15.01 19.05
C THR A 153 -18.19 16.41 18.69
N THR A 154 -18.49 16.62 17.41
CA THR A 154 -19.09 17.86 16.91
C THR A 154 -20.53 17.68 16.49
N GLY A 155 -20.92 16.45 16.12
CA GLY A 155 -22.27 16.13 15.70
C GLY A 155 -22.74 14.77 16.20
N ILE A 156 -24.03 14.69 16.51
CA ILE A 156 -24.76 13.44 16.76
C ILE A 156 -25.89 13.37 15.76
N SER A 157 -26.00 12.30 14.98
CA SER A 157 -27.19 12.02 14.19
C SER A 157 -28.04 11.01 14.96
N ALA A 158 -29.27 11.39 15.28
CA ALA A 158 -30.21 10.57 16.05
C ALA A 158 -31.52 10.38 15.28
N ASP A 159 -31.77 9.14 14.89
CA ASP A 159 -32.97 8.72 14.21
C ASP A 159 -33.87 8.03 15.23
N PHE A 160 -35.06 8.57 15.46
CA PHE A 160 -35.99 7.96 16.41
C PHE A 160 -37.45 8.10 15.99
N ASN A 161 -38.27 7.17 16.47
CA ASN A 161 -39.72 7.22 16.36
C ASN A 161 -40.32 7.46 17.76
N LEU A 162 -41.08 8.54 17.91
CA LEU A 162 -41.82 8.85 19.13
C LEU A 162 -43.27 8.34 19.02
N PRO A 163 -43.76 7.52 19.97
CA PRO A 163 -45.11 6.97 19.92
C PRO A 163 -46.20 8.06 19.95
N ALA A 164 -46.94 8.22 18.85
CA ALA A 164 -48.00 9.22 18.73
C ALA A 164 -49.12 9.05 19.78
N ASN A 165 -49.33 7.82 20.26
CA ASN A 165 -50.32 7.47 21.29
C ASN A 165 -49.81 7.63 22.74
N ALA A 166 -48.56 8.05 22.96
CA ALA A 166 -48.06 8.31 24.31
C ALA A 166 -48.91 9.38 25.02
N THR A 167 -48.95 9.36 26.34
CA THR A 167 -49.59 10.38 27.17
C THR A 167 -48.53 11.23 27.85
N GLN A 168 -48.85 12.48 28.17
CA GLN A 168 -47.98 13.31 28.99
C GLN A 168 -47.65 12.60 30.33
N PRO A 169 -46.41 12.65 30.83
CA PRO A 169 -46.05 12.09 32.11
C PRO A 169 -46.84 12.72 33.27
N SER A 170 -47.07 11.97 34.34
CA SER A 170 -47.83 12.44 35.51
C SER A 170 -47.10 13.52 36.30
N ASN A 171 -45.75 13.47 36.32
CA ASN A 171 -44.92 14.54 36.83
C ASN A 171 -44.56 15.46 35.66
N THR A 172 -45.07 16.70 35.67
CA THR A 172 -44.85 17.66 34.59
C THR A 172 -43.52 18.41 34.70
N THR A 173 -42.80 18.26 35.82
CA THR A 173 -41.46 18.82 35.99
C THR A 173 -40.45 17.75 35.64
N PHE A 174 -39.63 17.99 34.63
CA PHE A 174 -38.59 17.06 34.22
C PHE A 174 -37.57 16.82 35.34
N ASP A 175 -37.31 15.55 35.63
CA ASP A 175 -36.24 15.09 36.52
C ASP A 175 -35.68 13.77 35.97
N ALA A 176 -34.42 13.81 35.50
CA ALA A 176 -33.74 12.66 34.93
C ALA A 176 -33.67 11.42 35.86
N THR A 177 -33.79 11.63 37.17
CA THR A 177 -33.77 10.57 38.19
C THR A 177 -35.16 10.00 38.50
N ASP A 178 -36.23 10.68 38.10
CA ASP A 178 -37.62 10.25 38.25
C ASP A 178 -38.15 9.69 36.91
N ALA A 179 -38.28 8.37 36.83
CA ALA A 179 -38.82 7.68 35.66
C ALA A 179 -40.29 8.05 35.34
N THR A 180 -41.00 8.73 36.23
CA THR A 180 -42.37 9.22 35.99
C THR A 180 -42.44 10.63 35.41
N SER A 181 -41.28 11.27 35.20
CA SER A 181 -41.17 12.63 34.63
C SER A 181 -40.90 12.67 33.12
N TYR A 182 -40.61 11.52 32.50
CA TYR A 182 -40.35 11.41 31.06
C TYR A 182 -41.01 10.16 30.45
N ASN A 183 -41.18 10.15 29.12
CA ASN A 183 -41.80 9.03 28.42
C ASN A 183 -40.80 7.97 28.00
N GLN A 184 -39.67 8.42 27.43
CA GLN A 184 -38.64 7.55 26.87
C GLN A 184 -37.28 8.20 27.08
N SER A 185 -36.23 7.39 27.16
CA SER A 185 -34.86 7.87 27.19
C SER A 185 -33.97 7.00 26.34
N THR A 186 -32.91 7.61 25.81
CA THR A 186 -31.83 6.91 25.10
C THR A 186 -30.51 7.58 25.43
N ALA A 187 -29.41 6.91 25.18
CA ALA A 187 -28.08 7.45 25.47
C ALA A 187 -27.10 7.15 24.35
N VAL A 188 -26.19 8.07 24.13
CA VAL A 188 -25.08 7.93 23.17
C VAL A 188 -23.79 8.39 23.85
N THR A 189 -22.70 7.67 23.62
CA THR A 189 -21.39 8.06 24.12
C THR A 189 -20.78 9.12 23.22
N VAL A 190 -20.38 10.25 23.79
CA VAL A 190 -19.68 11.34 23.10
C VAL A 190 -18.27 11.50 23.68
N TYR A 191 -17.38 12.17 22.95
CA TYR A 191 -15.98 12.35 23.34
C TYR A 191 -15.63 13.83 23.46
N ASP A 192 -14.90 14.19 24.51
CA ASP A 192 -14.35 15.54 24.68
C ASP A 192 -13.05 15.77 23.88
N SER A 193 -12.48 16.97 23.97
CA SER A 193 -11.22 17.33 23.28
C SER A 193 -10.00 16.57 23.79
N LEU A 194 -10.09 15.91 24.96
CA LEU A 194 -9.02 15.09 25.54
C LEU A 194 -9.25 13.59 25.29
N GLY A 195 -10.37 13.22 24.66
CA GLY A 195 -10.74 11.84 24.35
C GLY A 195 -11.43 11.09 25.49
N VAL A 196 -11.88 11.79 26.53
CA VAL A 196 -12.68 11.21 27.61
C VAL A 196 -14.10 10.97 27.08
N ALA A 197 -14.63 9.79 27.37
CA ALA A 197 -15.99 9.41 27.04
C ALA A 197 -16.96 10.00 28.06
N HIS A 198 -18.02 10.64 27.57
CA HIS A 198 -19.14 11.16 28.33
C HIS A 198 -20.44 10.52 27.83
N GLN A 199 -21.39 10.26 28.74
CA GLN A 199 -22.69 9.72 28.36
C GLN A 199 -23.67 10.87 28.13
N ALA A 200 -24.07 11.07 26.88
CA ALA A 200 -25.14 11.99 26.50
C ALA A 200 -26.49 11.26 26.52
N SER A 201 -27.31 11.56 27.51
CA SER A 201 -28.66 11.03 27.70
C SER A 201 -29.69 12.00 27.13
N LEU A 202 -30.56 11.49 26.26
CA LEU A 202 -31.69 12.22 25.70
C LEU A 202 -32.97 11.70 26.35
N TYR A 203 -33.75 12.59 26.92
CA TYR A 203 -35.03 12.30 27.54
C TYR A 203 -36.17 12.95 26.76
N PHE A 204 -37.15 12.15 26.36
CA PHE A 204 -38.29 12.60 25.56
C PHE A 204 -39.50 12.74 26.46
N VAL A 205 -40.08 13.93 26.48
CA VAL A 205 -41.26 14.27 27.30
C VAL A 205 -42.36 14.74 26.36
N LYS A 206 -43.52 14.07 26.36
CA LYS A 206 -44.66 14.49 25.55
C LYS A 206 -45.37 15.68 26.20
N ASN A 207 -45.59 16.73 25.42
CA ASN A 207 -46.30 17.92 25.89
C ASN A 207 -47.82 17.74 25.84
N ALA A 208 -48.55 18.61 26.54
CA ALA A 208 -50.00 18.69 26.47
C ALA A 208 -50.50 19.08 25.07
N THR A 209 -49.68 19.85 24.33
CA THR A 209 -49.94 20.21 22.93
C THR A 209 -49.76 18.98 22.03
N ALA A 210 -50.72 18.72 21.15
CA ALA A 210 -50.63 17.62 20.19
C ALA A 210 -49.38 17.76 19.31
N ASN A 211 -48.75 16.64 18.98
CA ASN A 211 -47.54 16.55 18.15
C ASN A 211 -46.34 17.37 18.65
N SER A 212 -46.28 17.67 19.96
CA SER A 212 -45.17 18.39 20.57
C SER A 212 -44.50 17.54 21.65
N TRP A 213 -43.17 17.52 21.61
CA TRP A 213 -42.31 16.81 22.54
C TRP A 213 -41.15 17.70 22.95
N ASP A 214 -40.75 17.66 24.21
CA ASP A 214 -39.50 18.25 24.65
C ASP A 214 -38.42 17.17 24.73
N VAL A 215 -37.24 17.51 24.24
CA VAL A 215 -36.03 16.70 24.37
C VAL A 215 -35.11 17.42 25.34
N HIS A 216 -34.97 16.85 26.52
CA HIS A 216 -33.98 17.27 27.50
C HIS A 216 -32.71 16.45 27.28
N THR A 217 -31.58 17.13 27.18
CA THR A 217 -30.28 16.49 27.00
C THR A 217 -29.44 16.69 28.25
N GLN A 218 -28.86 15.61 28.75
CA GLN A 218 -27.89 15.67 29.84
C GLN A 218 -26.62 14.96 29.43
N ILE A 219 -25.47 15.54 29.77
CA ILE A 219 -24.16 14.92 29.59
C ILE A 219 -23.58 14.67 30.98
N ASP A 220 -23.34 13.40 31.32
CA ASP A 220 -22.93 12.95 32.66
C ASP A 220 -23.81 13.52 33.80
N GLY A 221 -25.12 13.62 33.54
CA GLY A 221 -26.10 14.15 34.49
C GLY A 221 -26.13 15.68 34.61
N THR A 222 -25.31 16.41 33.85
CA THR A 222 -25.36 17.87 33.75
C THR A 222 -26.27 18.28 32.59
N ASP A 223 -27.14 19.27 32.79
CA ASP A 223 -27.98 19.82 31.72
C ASP A 223 -27.12 20.34 30.55
N ALA A 224 -27.37 19.80 29.36
CA ALA A 224 -26.63 20.11 28.15
C ALA A 224 -27.48 20.84 27.10
N GLY A 225 -28.74 21.14 27.45
CA GLY A 225 -29.69 21.85 26.60
C GLY A 225 -31.04 21.16 26.53
N THR A 226 -32.05 21.93 26.17
CA THR A 226 -33.42 21.45 25.94
C THR A 226 -33.93 22.03 24.63
N ALA A 227 -34.68 21.23 23.86
CA ALA A 227 -35.35 21.68 22.66
C ALA A 227 -36.75 21.08 22.51
N THR A 228 -37.67 21.87 21.97
CA THR A 228 -39.01 21.40 21.62
C THR A 228 -39.03 20.91 20.17
N LEU A 229 -39.48 19.68 19.99
CA LEU A 229 -39.76 19.05 18.71
C LEU A 229 -41.25 19.17 18.41
N THR A 230 -41.58 19.62 17.20
CA THR A 230 -42.97 19.61 16.71
C THR A 230 -43.07 18.82 15.42
N TYR A 231 -44.15 18.04 15.29
CA TYR A 231 -44.41 17.22 14.11
C TYR A 231 -45.69 17.66 13.40
N ASP A 232 -45.71 17.52 12.08
CA ASP A 232 -46.91 17.76 11.28
C ASP A 232 -47.93 16.62 11.40
N SER A 233 -49.04 16.73 10.69
CA SER A 233 -50.08 15.69 10.66
C SER A 233 -49.64 14.40 9.96
N ALA A 234 -48.55 14.42 9.19
CA ALA A 234 -47.96 13.25 8.56
C ALA A 234 -46.89 12.59 9.44
N GLY A 235 -46.56 13.16 10.60
CA GLY A 235 -45.57 12.63 11.54
C GLY A 235 -44.13 13.05 11.23
N ALA A 236 -43.92 14.01 10.32
CA ALA A 236 -42.61 14.55 9.97
C ALA A 236 -42.23 15.74 10.85
N LEU A 237 -40.94 15.89 11.16
CA LEU A 237 -40.44 16.99 11.99
C LEU A 237 -40.61 18.34 11.28
N THR A 238 -41.07 19.34 12.03
CA THR A 238 -41.24 20.73 11.56
C THR A 238 -40.41 21.74 12.35
N THR A 239 -40.23 21.51 13.66
CA THR A 239 -39.39 22.34 14.54
C THR A 239 -38.46 21.44 15.33
N PRO A 240 -37.16 21.78 15.47
CA PRO A 240 -36.47 22.91 14.85
C PRO A 240 -36.35 22.74 13.33
N ALA A 241 -36.41 23.85 12.59
CA ALA A 241 -36.24 23.83 11.14
C ALA A 241 -34.84 23.30 10.79
N GLY A 242 -34.77 22.27 9.94
CA GLY A 242 -33.51 21.58 9.62
C GLY A 242 -33.03 20.60 10.70
N GLY A 243 -33.83 20.33 11.73
CA GLY A 243 -33.60 19.26 12.69
C GLY A 243 -32.36 19.41 13.57
N THR A 244 -31.76 20.60 13.66
CA THR A 244 -30.53 20.78 14.46
C THR A 244 -30.85 21.34 15.84
N VAL A 245 -30.40 20.66 16.88
CA VAL A 245 -30.45 21.08 18.28
C VAL A 245 -29.03 21.27 18.79
N ALA A 246 -28.71 22.47 19.29
CA ALA A 246 -27.40 22.73 19.87
C ALA A 246 -27.35 22.22 21.31
N MET A 247 -26.30 21.48 21.63
CA MET A 247 -25.96 21.04 22.98
C MET A 247 -24.63 21.66 23.38
N ALA A 248 -24.50 22.02 24.65
CA ALA A 248 -23.27 22.55 25.21
C ALA A 248 -22.94 21.86 26.53
N PHE A 249 -21.71 21.41 26.68
CA PHE A 249 -21.23 20.79 27.91
C PHE A 249 -19.81 21.26 28.22
N THR A 250 -19.62 21.76 29.44
CA THR A 250 -18.30 22.10 29.96
C THR A 250 -17.89 21.05 30.97
N SER A 251 -16.86 20.27 30.65
CA SER A 251 -16.29 19.30 31.58
C SER A 251 -15.46 19.99 32.67
N SER A 252 -15.40 19.38 33.85
CA SER A 252 -14.56 19.84 34.97
C SER A 252 -13.10 19.39 34.88
N ASN A 253 -12.77 18.55 33.89
CA ASN A 253 -11.45 17.94 33.69
C ASN A 253 -10.44 18.84 32.94
N GLY A 254 -10.83 20.06 32.55
CA GLY A 254 -9.98 20.99 31.78
C GLY A 254 -10.03 20.81 30.26
N SER A 255 -10.94 20.00 29.72
CA SER A 255 -11.20 19.93 28.29
C SER A 255 -11.74 21.26 27.74
N ALA A 256 -11.64 21.45 26.42
CA ALA A 256 -12.38 22.51 25.76
C ALA A 256 -13.90 22.29 25.95
N ASN A 257 -14.68 23.37 25.89
CA ASN A 257 -16.13 23.28 25.94
C ASN A 257 -16.64 22.47 24.74
N LEU A 258 -17.43 21.43 25.03
CA LEU A 258 -18.00 20.57 24.01
C LEU A 258 -19.27 21.23 23.48
N ALA A 259 -19.22 21.67 22.22
CA ALA A 259 -20.38 22.17 21.49
C ALA A 259 -20.77 21.12 20.44
N VAL A 260 -21.95 20.54 20.59
CA VAL A 260 -22.40 19.41 19.76
C VAL A 260 -23.71 19.75 19.08
N ASN A 261 -23.80 19.47 17.79
CA ASN A 261 -25.03 19.58 17.03
C ASN A 261 -25.74 18.23 17.00
N LEU A 262 -26.86 18.11 17.73
CA LEU A 262 -27.76 16.98 17.63
C LEU A 262 -28.67 17.17 16.41
N ASN A 263 -28.49 16.33 15.39
CA ASN A 263 -29.34 16.25 14.22
C ASN A 263 -30.46 15.22 14.46
N VAL A 264 -31.70 15.71 14.46
CA VAL A 264 -32.96 14.96 14.58
C VAL A 264 -33.85 15.11 13.36
N ALA A 265 -33.32 15.57 12.21
CA ALA A 265 -34.12 15.88 11.03
C ALA A 265 -34.95 14.70 10.54
N ASP A 266 -34.43 13.47 10.66
CA ASP A 266 -35.09 12.23 10.25
C ASP A 266 -35.94 11.60 11.38
N SER A 267 -36.15 12.32 12.49
CA SER A 267 -37.06 11.89 13.54
C SER A 267 -38.52 11.89 13.08
N THR A 268 -39.29 10.95 13.61
CA THR A 268 -40.69 10.75 13.24
C THR A 268 -41.58 10.57 14.46
N GLN A 269 -42.88 10.85 14.27
CA GLN A 269 -43.90 10.54 15.26
C GLN A 269 -44.99 9.65 14.67
N TYR A 270 -44.85 8.33 14.85
CA TYR A 270 -45.82 7.33 14.42
C TYR A 270 -46.42 6.53 15.58
N GLY A 271 -47.47 5.76 15.30
CA GLY A 271 -48.14 4.91 16.30
C GLY A 271 -47.35 3.68 16.76
N ASN A 272 -46.18 3.43 16.18
CA ASN A 272 -45.29 2.34 16.60
C ASN A 272 -44.61 2.65 17.94
N SER A 273 -44.07 1.62 18.58
CA SER A 273 -43.26 1.75 19.79
C SER A 273 -42.03 2.63 19.57
N PHE A 274 -41.46 3.11 20.68
CA PHE A 274 -40.23 3.89 20.64
C PHE A 274 -39.09 3.07 20.04
N SER A 275 -38.35 3.69 19.13
CA SER A 275 -37.11 3.15 18.58
C SER A 275 -36.13 4.29 18.42
N SER A 276 -34.85 4.05 18.70
CA SER A 276 -33.78 5.03 18.52
C SER A 276 -32.53 4.37 17.95
N SER A 277 -31.90 5.03 16.99
CA SER A 277 -30.54 4.73 16.52
C SER A 277 -29.76 6.03 16.48
N SER A 278 -28.53 6.01 16.99
CA SER A 278 -27.70 7.22 17.06
C SER A 278 -26.28 6.93 16.64
N THR A 279 -25.67 7.88 15.94
CA THR A 279 -24.26 7.85 15.52
C THR A 279 -23.61 9.19 15.81
N GLN A 280 -22.27 9.21 15.97
CA GLN A 280 -21.52 10.42 16.30
C GLN A 280 -20.11 10.37 15.69
N ASP A 281 -19.47 11.52 15.57
CA ASP A 281 -18.26 11.72 14.75
C ASP A 281 -16.93 11.87 15.54
N GLY A 282 -16.98 11.80 16.86
CA GLY A 282 -15.84 11.87 17.78
C GLY A 282 -15.26 10.50 18.12
N TYR A 283 -14.06 10.48 18.69
CA TYR A 283 -13.39 9.25 19.12
C TYR A 283 -12.28 9.54 20.14
N ALA A 284 -12.04 8.58 21.03
CA ALA A 284 -10.91 8.61 21.95
C ALA A 284 -9.57 8.43 21.22
N THR A 285 -8.47 8.64 21.94
CA THR A 285 -7.14 8.35 21.40
C THR A 285 -6.99 6.87 21.07
N GLY A 286 -6.30 6.58 19.96
CA GLY A 286 -6.04 5.22 19.49
C GLY A 286 -4.55 4.90 19.51
N GLN A 287 -4.21 3.68 19.92
CA GLN A 287 -2.85 3.15 19.72
C GLN A 287 -2.77 2.42 18.38
N LEU A 288 -1.62 2.48 17.71
CA LEU A 288 -1.38 1.76 16.47
C LEU A 288 -1.55 0.25 16.71
N THR A 289 -2.44 -0.39 15.95
CA THR A 289 -2.69 -1.83 16.04
C THR A 289 -2.04 -2.57 14.89
N THR A 290 -2.29 -2.12 13.65
CA THR A 290 -1.76 -2.76 12.45
C THR A 290 -1.58 -1.75 11.34
N ILE A 291 -0.73 -2.10 10.37
CA ILE A 291 -0.57 -1.37 9.11
C ILE A 291 -1.21 -2.21 8.03
N SER A 292 -2.11 -1.60 7.27
CA SER A 292 -2.75 -2.22 6.11
C SER A 292 -2.34 -1.47 4.86
N ILE A 293 -2.03 -2.22 3.80
CA ILE A 293 -1.75 -1.69 2.48
C ILE A 293 -2.79 -2.29 1.52
N ASP A 294 -3.49 -1.44 0.77
CA ASP A 294 -4.48 -1.90 -0.21
C ASP A 294 -3.85 -2.15 -1.60
N SER A 295 -4.68 -2.57 -2.56
CA SER A 295 -4.24 -2.87 -3.93
C SER A 295 -3.77 -1.65 -4.73
N GLU A 296 -4.21 -0.45 -4.32
CA GLU A 296 -3.81 0.84 -4.89
C GLU A 296 -2.52 1.37 -4.24
N GLY A 297 -1.93 0.58 -3.32
CA GLY A 297 -0.70 0.92 -2.63
C GLY A 297 -0.90 1.97 -1.54
N VAL A 298 -2.11 2.24 -1.08
CA VAL A 298 -2.34 3.18 0.03
C VAL A 298 -1.96 2.50 1.33
N VAL A 299 -0.95 3.03 1.99
CA VAL A 299 -0.49 2.60 3.31
C VAL A 299 -1.32 3.31 4.36
N SER A 300 -2.07 2.56 5.16
CA SER A 300 -2.91 3.10 6.24
C SER A 300 -2.55 2.48 7.58
N ALA A 301 -2.47 3.34 8.61
CA ALA A 301 -2.36 2.93 10.00
C ALA A 301 -3.74 2.69 10.59
N ARG A 302 -3.99 1.51 11.15
CA ARG A 302 -5.22 1.20 11.89
C ARG A 302 -4.99 1.28 13.38
N TYR A 303 -5.91 1.94 14.07
CA TYR A 303 -5.80 2.23 15.50
C TYR A 303 -6.86 1.47 16.32
N THR A 304 -6.61 1.33 17.63
CA THR A 304 -7.52 0.66 18.57
C THR A 304 -8.89 1.34 18.71
N ASN A 305 -8.98 2.62 18.35
CA ASN A 305 -10.23 3.40 18.32
C ASN A 305 -11.05 3.17 17.03
N GLY A 306 -10.65 2.21 16.18
CA GLY A 306 -11.33 1.86 14.93
C GLY A 306 -11.04 2.79 13.76
N GLN A 307 -10.28 3.88 13.97
CA GLN A 307 -9.91 4.82 12.91
C GLN A 307 -8.78 4.26 12.04
N ALA A 308 -8.77 4.67 10.78
CA ALA A 308 -7.70 4.39 9.84
C ALA A 308 -7.18 5.71 9.25
N THR A 309 -5.88 5.97 9.38
CA THR A 309 -5.25 7.17 8.84
C THR A 309 -4.33 6.78 7.67
N PRO A 310 -4.52 7.36 6.47
CA PRO A 310 -3.58 7.15 5.36
C PRO A 310 -2.26 7.85 5.67
N LEU A 311 -1.15 7.11 5.54
CA LEU A 311 0.21 7.61 5.73
C LEU A 311 0.85 8.03 4.40
N GLY A 312 0.45 7.40 3.30
CA GLY A 312 0.92 7.71 1.96
C GLY A 312 0.55 6.62 0.96
N GLN A 313 0.78 6.88 -0.32
CA GLN A 313 0.55 5.92 -1.39
C GLN A 313 1.88 5.49 -2.04
N VAL A 314 2.13 4.19 -2.15
CA VAL A 314 3.38 3.64 -2.71
C VAL A 314 3.60 4.16 -4.14
N ALA A 315 4.77 4.76 -4.34
CA ALA A 315 5.19 5.28 -5.63
C ALA A 315 5.93 4.21 -6.44
N LEU A 316 5.34 3.79 -7.55
CA LEU A 316 5.97 2.88 -8.50
C LEU A 316 6.64 3.68 -9.61
N THR A 317 7.80 3.20 -10.06
CA THR A 317 8.50 3.76 -11.22
C THR A 317 8.57 2.74 -12.35
N ARG A 318 8.32 3.19 -13.57
CA ARG A 318 8.57 2.42 -14.80
C ARG A 318 9.56 3.16 -15.70
N PHE A 319 10.11 2.41 -16.65
CA PHE A 319 11.08 2.91 -17.61
C PHE A 319 10.62 2.59 -19.03
N ALA A 320 11.03 3.40 -20.00
CA ALA A 320 10.80 3.08 -21.41
C ALA A 320 11.54 1.82 -21.83
N SER A 321 12.72 1.57 -21.25
CA SER A 321 13.52 0.37 -21.48
C SER A 321 14.12 -0.17 -20.18
N ASN A 322 13.59 -1.30 -19.70
CA ASN A 322 14.13 -1.97 -18.52
C ASN A 322 15.55 -2.52 -18.75
N GLN A 323 15.92 -2.85 -19.99
CA GLN A 323 17.27 -3.32 -20.35
C GLN A 323 18.33 -2.24 -20.23
N GLY A 324 17.93 -0.96 -20.20
CA GLY A 324 18.85 0.15 -19.99
C GLY A 324 19.20 0.40 -18.53
N LEU A 325 18.57 -0.30 -17.59
CA LEU A 325 18.85 -0.13 -16.16
C LEU A 325 20.22 -0.69 -15.80
N GLN A 326 20.93 0.01 -14.92
CA GLN A 326 22.19 -0.48 -14.37
C GLN A 326 21.92 -1.20 -13.05
N GLN A 327 22.42 -2.42 -12.90
CA GLN A 327 22.33 -3.16 -11.65
C GLN A 327 23.33 -2.59 -10.63
N LEU A 328 22.86 -2.24 -9.43
CA LEU A 328 23.69 -1.74 -8.32
C LEU A 328 24.08 -2.84 -7.32
N GLY A 329 23.44 -4.01 -7.41
CA GLY A 329 23.54 -5.09 -6.42
C GLY A 329 22.31 -5.14 -5.52
N SER A 330 22.22 -6.15 -4.65
CA SER A 330 21.12 -6.31 -3.67
C SER A 330 19.70 -6.20 -4.27
N ASN A 331 19.50 -6.65 -5.51
CA ASN A 331 18.25 -6.52 -6.27
C ASN A 331 17.79 -5.07 -6.46
N THR A 332 18.74 -4.14 -6.59
CA THR A 332 18.46 -2.72 -6.88
C THR A 332 19.05 -2.32 -8.23
N TRP A 333 18.38 -1.36 -8.86
CA TRP A 333 18.71 -0.81 -10.16
C TRP A 333 18.79 0.72 -10.10
N ALA A 334 19.67 1.29 -10.92
CA ALA A 334 19.75 2.71 -11.20
C ALA A 334 19.28 3.01 -12.63
N ALA A 335 18.63 4.17 -12.80
CA ALA A 335 18.30 4.70 -14.11
C ALA A 335 19.57 5.15 -14.84
N THR A 336 19.62 4.93 -16.16
CA THR A 336 20.68 5.43 -17.03
C THR A 336 20.10 6.21 -18.20
N TYR A 337 20.96 6.79 -19.04
CA TYR A 337 20.49 7.40 -20.30
C TYR A 337 19.76 6.37 -21.20
N ALA A 338 20.19 5.11 -21.20
CA ALA A 338 19.61 4.07 -22.05
C ALA A 338 18.25 3.56 -21.55
N SER A 339 17.94 3.69 -20.25
CA SER A 339 16.61 3.32 -19.71
C SER A 339 15.53 4.36 -20.03
N GLY A 340 15.95 5.58 -20.36
CA GLY A 340 15.10 6.77 -20.39
C GLY A 340 14.82 7.31 -18.99
N SER A 341 14.08 8.42 -18.94
CA SER A 341 13.69 9.07 -17.68
C SER A 341 12.73 8.20 -16.87
N PRO A 342 12.85 8.19 -15.52
CA PRO A 342 11.92 7.48 -14.65
C PRO A 342 10.51 8.06 -14.79
N GLN A 343 9.53 7.21 -15.02
CA GLN A 343 8.11 7.58 -15.01
C GLN A 343 7.50 7.07 -13.71
N VAL A 344 7.22 7.98 -12.78
CA VAL A 344 6.65 7.66 -11.47
C VAL A 344 5.13 7.75 -11.54
N GLY A 345 4.44 6.84 -10.86
CA GLY A 345 2.98 6.83 -10.77
C GLY A 345 2.48 5.99 -9.60
N ALA A 346 1.19 6.11 -9.33
CA ALA A 346 0.53 5.36 -8.25
C ALA A 346 0.34 3.90 -8.65
N ALA A 347 0.42 3.00 -7.66
CA ALA A 347 0.08 1.59 -7.86
C ALA A 347 -1.38 1.44 -8.31
N GLY A 348 -1.64 0.48 -9.21
CA GLY A 348 -2.97 0.24 -9.79
C GLY A 348 -3.45 1.28 -10.81
N SER A 349 -2.71 2.36 -11.03
CA SER A 349 -3.03 3.34 -12.09
C SER A 349 -2.70 2.79 -13.50
N PRO A 350 -3.31 3.32 -14.57
CA PRO A 350 -3.09 2.81 -15.93
C PRO A 350 -1.60 2.75 -16.33
N GLY A 351 -1.12 1.53 -16.58
CA GLY A 351 0.27 1.28 -16.96
C GLY A 351 1.23 1.10 -15.78
N PHE A 352 0.71 0.93 -14.56
CA PHE A 352 1.42 0.45 -13.38
C PHE A 352 0.69 -0.77 -12.80
N GLY A 353 1.45 -1.73 -12.26
CA GLY A 353 0.92 -2.89 -11.57
C GLY A 353 0.21 -2.54 -10.27
N ALA A 354 -0.66 -3.44 -9.80
CA ALA A 354 -1.24 -3.34 -8.47
C ALA A 354 -0.24 -3.82 -7.41
N VAL A 355 -0.34 -3.30 -6.20
CA VAL A 355 0.46 -3.78 -5.06
C VAL A 355 -0.33 -4.86 -4.32
N GLN A 356 0.33 -5.92 -3.90
CA GLN A 356 -0.24 -6.96 -3.07
C GLN A 356 0.50 -7.00 -1.73
N SER A 357 -0.19 -6.58 -0.67
CA SER A 357 0.31 -6.65 0.71
C SER A 357 0.32 -8.09 1.23
N GLY A 358 1.24 -8.39 2.16
CA GLY A 358 1.34 -9.72 2.75
C GLY A 358 1.97 -10.75 1.81
N SER A 359 2.70 -10.30 0.79
CA SER A 359 3.24 -11.19 -0.25
C SER A 359 4.57 -10.70 -0.81
N LEU A 360 5.36 -11.62 -1.35
CA LEU A 360 6.64 -11.36 -1.99
C LEU A 360 6.68 -11.98 -3.39
N GLU A 361 7.37 -11.31 -4.31
CA GLU A 361 7.66 -11.87 -5.63
C GLU A 361 8.89 -12.79 -5.55
N ASP A 362 8.71 -14.07 -5.86
CA ASP A 362 9.78 -15.05 -5.96
C ASP A 362 10.67 -14.77 -7.18
N SER A 363 11.86 -15.38 -7.22
CA SER A 363 12.72 -15.35 -8.40
C SER A 363 12.00 -15.93 -9.63
N ASN A 364 12.20 -15.32 -10.81
CA ASN A 364 11.64 -15.85 -12.06
C ASN A 364 12.52 -16.96 -12.70
N VAL A 365 13.42 -17.55 -11.93
CA VAL A 365 14.33 -18.61 -12.37
C VAL A 365 13.65 -19.98 -12.32
N ASP A 366 13.52 -20.66 -13.46
CA ASP A 366 13.15 -22.08 -13.50
C ASP A 366 14.41 -22.96 -13.40
N VAL A 367 14.57 -23.62 -12.26
CA VAL A 367 15.70 -24.53 -11.97
C VAL A 367 15.84 -25.63 -13.02
N THR A 368 14.73 -26.20 -13.47
CA THR A 368 14.77 -27.32 -14.43
C THR A 368 15.32 -26.85 -15.77
N ALA A 369 14.85 -25.69 -16.24
CA ALA A 369 15.35 -25.07 -17.45
C ALA A 369 16.84 -24.69 -17.31
N GLN A 370 17.25 -24.08 -16.20
CA GLN A 370 18.65 -23.69 -15.97
C GLN A 370 19.59 -24.91 -15.92
N LEU A 371 19.18 -26.04 -15.33
CA LEU A 371 19.99 -27.26 -15.31
C LEU A 371 20.19 -27.85 -16.71
N VAL A 372 19.16 -27.84 -17.56
CA VAL A 372 19.27 -28.27 -18.97
C VAL A 372 20.17 -27.32 -19.76
N HIS A 373 20.03 -26.01 -19.54
CA HIS A 373 20.93 -25.00 -20.14
C HIS A 373 22.39 -25.23 -19.70
N MET A 374 22.64 -25.50 -18.43
CA MET A 374 23.98 -25.81 -17.92
C MET A 374 24.60 -27.02 -18.60
N ILE A 375 23.83 -28.10 -18.80
CA ILE A 375 24.31 -29.30 -19.51
C ILE A 375 24.67 -28.96 -20.96
N THR A 376 23.87 -28.13 -21.62
CA THR A 376 24.14 -27.68 -23.00
C THR A 376 25.42 -26.86 -23.07
N ALA A 377 25.58 -25.89 -22.16
CA ALA A 377 26.78 -25.06 -22.08
C ALA A 377 28.05 -25.89 -21.78
N GLN A 378 27.96 -26.89 -20.89
CA GLN A 378 29.05 -27.83 -20.60
C GLN A 378 29.44 -28.66 -21.84
N ARG A 379 28.47 -29.17 -22.60
CA ARG A 379 28.74 -29.90 -23.85
C ARG A 379 29.41 -29.01 -24.89
N ASN A 380 28.97 -27.76 -25.02
CA ASN A 380 29.58 -26.78 -25.91
C ASN A 380 31.04 -26.47 -25.50
N TYR A 381 31.30 -26.31 -24.21
CA TYR A 381 32.65 -26.15 -23.68
C TYR A 381 33.54 -27.35 -24.03
N GLN A 382 33.06 -28.59 -23.78
CA GLN A 382 33.80 -29.82 -24.10
C GLN A 382 34.08 -29.96 -25.61
N ALA A 383 33.12 -29.62 -26.46
CA ALA A 383 33.29 -29.65 -27.92
C ALA A 383 34.39 -28.67 -28.38
N ASN A 384 34.36 -27.43 -27.89
CA ASN A 384 35.38 -26.43 -28.20
C ASN A 384 36.77 -26.83 -27.67
N ALA A 385 36.85 -27.40 -26.46
CA ALA A 385 38.10 -27.93 -25.91
C ALA A 385 38.66 -29.09 -26.75
N LYS A 386 37.80 -29.98 -27.27
CA LYS A 386 38.25 -31.06 -28.16
C LYS A 386 38.81 -30.52 -29.46
N MET A 387 38.20 -29.49 -30.05
CA MET A 387 38.72 -28.82 -31.25
C MET A 387 40.11 -28.21 -31.02
N ILE A 388 40.36 -27.62 -29.85
CA ILE A 388 41.69 -27.14 -29.46
C ILE A 388 42.70 -28.31 -29.42
N SER A 389 42.35 -29.42 -28.75
CA SER A 389 43.25 -30.59 -28.67
C SER A 389 43.62 -31.16 -30.04
N THR A 390 42.66 -31.25 -30.96
CA THR A 390 42.91 -31.73 -32.33
C THR A 390 43.76 -30.74 -33.12
N SER A 391 43.57 -29.44 -32.93
CA SER A 391 44.42 -28.41 -33.55
C SER A 391 45.87 -28.50 -33.06
N ASP A 392 46.07 -28.78 -31.77
CA ASP A 392 47.40 -28.96 -31.17
C ASP A 392 48.07 -30.24 -31.68
N GLU A 393 47.35 -31.35 -31.76
CA GLU A 393 47.83 -32.62 -32.34
C GLU A 393 48.30 -32.45 -33.81
N ILE A 394 47.54 -31.73 -34.64
CA ILE A 394 47.92 -31.43 -36.03
C ILE A 394 49.19 -30.58 -36.06
N THR A 395 49.28 -29.56 -35.20
CA THR A 395 50.45 -28.68 -35.12
C THR A 395 51.70 -29.46 -34.70
N GLN A 396 51.58 -30.33 -33.70
CA GLN A 396 52.67 -31.20 -33.26
C GLN A 396 53.10 -32.18 -34.36
N THR A 397 52.16 -32.74 -35.12
CA THR A 397 52.47 -33.60 -36.26
C THR A 397 53.27 -32.86 -37.33
N ILE A 398 52.92 -31.61 -37.63
CA ILE A 398 53.67 -30.75 -38.57
C ILE A 398 55.09 -30.48 -38.06
N ILE A 399 55.25 -30.22 -36.76
CA ILE A 399 56.57 -29.97 -36.16
C ILE A 399 57.47 -31.21 -36.23
N ASN A 400 56.91 -32.40 -36.00
CA ASN A 400 57.61 -33.69 -36.03
C ASN A 400 57.92 -34.21 -37.45
N LEU A 401 57.44 -33.53 -38.50
CA LEU A 401 57.75 -33.86 -39.90
C LEU A 401 59.08 -33.25 -40.41
N ARG A 402 59.83 -32.58 -39.53
CA ARG A 402 61.23 -32.17 -39.76
C ARG A 402 62.18 -33.21 -39.18
#